data_AF-A0A8T3V5E6-F1
#
_entry.id   AF-A0A8T3V5E6-F1
#
_cell.length_a   1.000
_cell.length_b   1.000
_cell.length_c   1.000
_cell.angle_alpha   90.00
_cell.angle_beta   90.00
_cell.angle_gamma   90.00
#
_symmetry.space_group_name_H-M   'P 1'
#
loop_
_entity.id
_entity.type
_entity.pdbx_description
1 polymer ?
#
loop_
_entity_poly.entity_id
_entity_poly.type
_entity_poly.pdbx_seq_one_letter_code
_entity_poly.pdbx_strand_id
1 'polypeptide(L)'
;MLSLNNKKHATEEIRNPPSDDSYSMIRALYGKNNEIGANTLSLTILDLINQNQIKCDIDLEDSYELGKKLTSEDMEVMKKITLRIANKGELKTSETSAINLLKNMNKNKKFNLKSMAKQSNNTSVANKFEKDLAEFAKAIRNENGYDGKNYRDILENGKLTGKGKELKNEWKEFQDYLKSEDLCKKYPPESVDENSAQILYASCFDIEKDALKIRENNSQLTDFIDKDGYKLLNIIFNNALLNVSEKRKGDGIFYGVNDKYTIPGGG
;
A
#
# COMPACT_ATOMS: atom_id res chain seq x y z
N MET A 1 29.58 -14.36 -30.68
CA MET A 1 29.20 -14.68 -29.29
C MET A 1 30.25 -14.09 -28.36
N LEU A 2 29.92 -12.98 -27.69
CA LEU A 2 30.65 -12.49 -26.53
C LEU A 2 29.58 -12.09 -25.51
N SER A 3 29.36 -12.99 -24.55
CA SER A 3 28.51 -12.78 -23.40
C SER A 3 29.19 -11.75 -22.49
N LEU A 4 28.74 -10.50 -22.54
CA LEU A 4 29.05 -9.50 -21.53
C LEU A 4 28.20 -9.81 -20.30
N ASN A 5 28.71 -10.70 -19.45
CA ASN A 5 28.29 -10.80 -18.06
C ASN A 5 28.68 -9.50 -17.34
N ASN A 6 27.85 -8.47 -17.44
CA ASN A 6 27.91 -7.30 -16.57
C ASN A 6 27.49 -7.70 -15.15
N LYS A 7 28.40 -8.31 -14.39
CA LYS A 7 28.33 -8.20 -12.93
C LYS A 7 28.75 -6.77 -12.58
N LYS A 8 27.79 -5.84 -12.60
CA LYS A 8 27.97 -4.54 -11.94
C LYS A 8 28.35 -4.82 -10.49
N HIS A 9 29.47 -4.27 -10.03
CA HIS A 9 29.85 -4.32 -8.63
C HIS A 9 28.84 -3.47 -7.84
N ALA A 10 28.14 -4.08 -6.88
CA ALA A 10 27.30 -3.33 -5.95
C ALA A 10 28.17 -2.38 -5.13
N THR A 11 27.93 -1.08 -5.29
CA THR A 11 28.50 0.01 -4.47
C THR A 11 27.61 0.21 -3.24
N GLU A 12 28.09 0.97 -2.25
CA GLU A 12 27.28 1.34 -1.07
C GLU A 12 25.99 2.07 -1.47
N GLU A 13 26.00 2.83 -2.56
CA GLU A 13 24.86 3.56 -3.10
C GLU A 13 23.64 2.68 -3.43
N ILE A 14 23.83 1.36 -3.59
CA ILE A 14 22.72 0.42 -3.85
C ILE A 14 21.69 0.39 -2.72
N ARG A 15 22.05 0.84 -1.50
CA ARG A 15 21.11 0.96 -0.38
C ARG A 15 20.19 2.18 -0.48
N ASN A 16 20.51 3.15 -1.33
CA ASN A 16 19.70 4.35 -1.50
C ASN A 16 18.69 4.13 -2.63
N PRO A 17 17.43 4.58 -2.47
CA PRO A 17 16.50 4.61 -3.59
C PRO A 17 17.09 5.52 -4.69
N PRO A 18 16.92 5.18 -5.98
CA PRO A 18 17.49 5.96 -7.07
C PRO A 18 16.83 7.33 -7.26
N SER A 19 15.70 7.59 -6.60
CA SER A 19 14.98 8.87 -6.60
C SER A 19 14.02 8.98 -5.41
N ASP A 20 13.53 10.19 -5.14
CA ASP A 20 12.50 10.51 -4.14
C ASP A 20 11.06 10.38 -4.68
N ASP A 21 10.86 9.57 -5.72
CA ASP A 21 9.54 9.30 -6.28
C ASP A 21 8.60 8.71 -5.22
N SER A 22 7.34 9.15 -5.21
CA SER A 22 6.38 8.66 -4.20
C SER A 22 6.17 7.15 -4.29
N TYR A 23 5.97 6.49 -3.15
CA TYR A 23 5.68 5.05 -3.09
C TYR A 23 4.51 4.64 -3.99
N SER A 24 3.48 5.49 -4.06
CA SER A 24 2.33 5.34 -4.95
C SER A 24 2.69 5.33 -6.42
N MET A 25 3.64 6.18 -6.81
CA MET A 25 4.16 6.26 -8.16
C MET A 25 4.99 5.01 -8.49
N ILE A 26 5.90 4.61 -7.60
CA ILE A 26 6.70 3.38 -7.76
C ILE A 26 5.80 2.16 -7.88
N ARG A 27 4.79 2.04 -7.02
CA ARG A 27 3.80 0.95 -7.12
C ARG A 27 3.16 0.87 -8.49
N ALA A 28 2.80 1.99 -9.09
CA ALA A 28 2.17 1.96 -10.39
C ALA A 28 3.11 1.45 -11.51
N LEU A 29 4.43 1.52 -11.35
CA LEU A 29 5.41 0.94 -12.30
C LEU A 29 5.48 -0.60 -12.22
N TYR A 30 5.21 -1.13 -11.03
CA TYR A 30 5.37 -2.55 -10.70
C TYR A 30 4.06 -3.29 -10.48
N GLY A 31 2.94 -2.57 -10.37
CA GLY A 31 1.62 -3.14 -10.19
C GLY A 31 1.12 -3.88 -11.43
N LYS A 32 0.33 -4.93 -11.22
CA LYS A 32 -0.40 -5.61 -12.31
C LYS A 32 -1.35 -4.59 -12.95
N ASN A 33 -1.19 -4.34 -14.24
CA ASN A 33 -1.93 -3.38 -15.07
C ASN A 33 -1.60 -1.88 -14.88
N ASN A 34 -0.59 -1.53 -14.08
CA ASN A 34 -0.18 -0.14 -13.85
C ASN A 34 -1.33 0.80 -13.41
N GLU A 35 -2.32 0.28 -12.68
CA GLU A 35 -3.49 1.04 -12.26
C GLU A 35 -3.27 1.76 -10.92
N ILE A 36 -3.77 3.00 -10.84
CA ILE A 36 -3.92 3.72 -9.57
C ILE A 36 -5.26 3.32 -8.96
N GLY A 37 -5.23 2.52 -7.90
CA GLY A 37 -6.42 1.98 -7.25
C GLY A 37 -6.22 1.75 -5.75
N ALA A 38 -6.95 0.77 -5.20
CA ALA A 38 -6.89 0.43 -3.77
C ALA A 38 -5.47 0.18 -3.25
N ASN A 39 -4.63 -0.50 -4.02
CA ASN A 39 -3.24 -0.78 -3.66
C ASN A 39 -2.42 0.50 -3.49
N THR A 40 -2.57 1.44 -4.43
CA THR A 40 -1.89 2.75 -4.37
C THR A 40 -2.37 3.57 -3.18
N LEU A 41 -3.68 3.53 -2.90
CA LEU A 41 -4.24 4.18 -1.71
C LEU A 41 -3.65 3.59 -0.42
N SER A 42 -3.59 2.26 -0.29
CA SER A 42 -3.02 1.62 0.91
C SER A 42 -1.55 1.94 1.12
N LEU A 43 -0.75 2.03 0.05
CA LEU A 43 0.65 2.48 0.16
C LEU A 43 0.75 3.95 0.55
N THR A 44 -0.16 4.80 0.07
CA THR A 44 -0.24 6.19 0.54
C THR A 44 -0.57 6.22 2.04
N ILE A 45 -1.43 5.33 2.54
CA ILE A 45 -1.70 5.22 3.98
C ILE A 45 -0.46 4.78 4.75
N LEU A 46 0.30 3.82 4.24
CA LEU A 46 1.57 3.41 4.85
C LEU A 46 2.58 4.56 4.89
N ASP A 47 2.74 5.32 3.81
CA ASP A 47 3.60 6.51 3.78
C ASP A 47 3.15 7.56 4.80
N LEU A 48 1.85 7.82 4.90
CA LEU A 48 1.29 8.69 5.92
C LEU A 48 1.52 8.18 7.35
N ILE A 49 1.62 6.86 7.56
CA ILE A 49 2.02 6.28 8.84
C ILE A 49 3.52 6.56 9.09
N ASN A 50 4.36 6.32 8.09
CA ASN A 50 5.81 6.58 8.16
C ASN A 50 6.10 8.04 8.51
N GLN A 51 5.36 8.97 7.89
CA GLN A 51 5.47 10.41 8.11
C GLN A 51 4.78 10.90 9.40
N ASN A 52 4.26 9.99 10.23
CA ASN A 52 3.50 10.31 11.45
C ASN A 52 2.25 11.19 11.24
N GLN A 53 1.71 11.24 10.01
CA GLN A 53 0.45 11.90 9.66
C GLN A 53 -0.76 11.08 10.13
N ILE A 54 -0.60 9.75 10.12
CA ILE A 54 -1.53 8.77 10.68
C ILE A 54 -0.77 8.00 11.75
N LYS A 55 -1.30 7.93 12.97
CA LYS A 55 -0.78 7.04 13.99
C LYS A 55 -1.43 5.67 13.85
N CYS A 56 -0.64 4.62 14.01
CA CYS A 56 -1.11 3.24 14.07
C CYS A 56 -0.87 2.70 15.48
N ASP A 57 -1.93 2.24 16.13
CA ASP A 57 -1.86 1.52 17.41
C ASP A 57 -2.20 0.04 17.13
N ILE A 58 -1.28 -0.88 17.46
CA ILE A 58 -1.40 -2.32 17.17
C ILE A 58 -1.37 -3.08 18.50
N ASP A 59 -2.49 -3.69 18.87
CA ASP A 59 -2.63 -4.50 20.09
C ASP A 59 -2.50 -6.00 19.76
N LEU A 60 -1.35 -6.38 19.20
CA LEU A 60 -1.00 -7.75 18.79
C LEU A 60 0.43 -8.08 19.22
N GLU A 61 0.60 -9.21 19.90
CA GLU A 61 1.90 -9.70 20.32
C GLU A 61 2.63 -10.37 19.13
N ASP A 62 2.01 -11.38 18.53
CA ASP A 62 2.64 -12.21 17.49
C ASP A 62 2.43 -11.71 16.06
N SER A 63 3.40 -11.98 15.17
CA SER A 63 3.29 -11.70 13.73
C SER A 63 2.04 -12.33 13.15
N TYR A 64 1.41 -11.67 12.17
CA TYR A 64 0.17 -12.17 11.57
C TYR A 64 0.26 -12.20 10.05
N GLU A 65 -0.08 -13.35 9.46
CA GLU A 65 -0.15 -13.52 8.02
C GLU A 65 -1.57 -13.84 7.57
N LEU A 66 -2.07 -13.00 6.67
CA LEU A 66 -3.37 -13.13 6.05
C LEU A 66 -3.34 -14.23 4.97
N GLY A 67 -4.23 -15.20 5.12
CA GLY A 67 -4.44 -16.26 4.13
C GLY A 67 -5.12 -15.79 2.84
N LYS A 68 -5.41 -16.73 1.94
CA LYS A 68 -6.07 -16.42 0.64
C LYS A 68 -7.51 -15.90 0.76
N LYS A 69 -8.16 -16.14 1.90
CA LYS A 69 -9.55 -15.74 2.17
C LYS A 69 -9.62 -15.13 3.55
N LEU A 70 -10.52 -14.15 3.71
CA LEU A 70 -10.81 -13.56 5.00
C LEU A 70 -11.49 -14.57 5.93
N THR A 71 -11.00 -14.67 7.15
CA THR A 71 -11.40 -15.58 8.22
C THR A 71 -11.89 -14.79 9.43
N SER A 72 -12.55 -15.47 10.37
CA SER A 72 -12.99 -14.85 11.62
C SER A 72 -11.85 -14.26 12.45
N GLU A 73 -10.68 -14.89 12.36
CA GLU A 73 -9.45 -14.43 13.00
C GLU A 73 -8.97 -13.11 12.41
N ASP A 74 -9.00 -12.95 11.08
CA ASP A 74 -8.66 -11.68 10.42
C ASP A 74 -9.51 -10.51 10.95
N MET A 75 -10.79 -10.76 11.21
CA MET A 75 -11.68 -9.74 11.76
C MET A 75 -11.37 -9.39 13.22
N GLU A 76 -10.83 -10.32 14.00
CA GLU A 76 -10.33 -10.03 15.35
C GLU A 76 -8.98 -9.30 15.31
N VAL A 77 -8.10 -9.63 14.36
CA VAL A 77 -6.86 -8.87 14.07
C VAL A 77 -7.19 -7.43 13.67
N MET A 78 -8.10 -7.24 12.72
CA MET A 78 -8.56 -5.91 12.29
C MET A 78 -9.15 -5.07 13.43
N LYS A 79 -9.71 -5.69 14.47
CA LYS A 79 -10.23 -4.97 15.64
C LYS A 79 -9.12 -4.38 16.50
N LYS A 80 -7.98 -5.06 16.54
CA LYS A 80 -6.79 -4.73 17.35
C LYS A 80 -5.87 -3.70 16.68
N ILE A 81 -6.06 -3.43 15.39
CA ILE A 81 -5.34 -2.40 14.65
C ILE A 81 -6.21 -1.13 14.57
N THR A 82 -5.73 -0.06 15.19
CA THR A 82 -6.40 1.24 15.21
C THR A 82 -5.58 2.29 14.49
N LEU A 83 -6.23 3.05 13.61
CA LEU A 83 -5.66 4.22 12.95
C LEU A 83 -6.21 5.49 13.58
N ARG A 84 -5.33 6.49 13.72
CA ARG A 84 -5.69 7.84 14.18
C ARG A 84 -5.07 8.91 13.31
N ILE A 85 -5.91 9.72 12.70
CA ILE A 85 -5.47 10.84 11.86
C ILE A 85 -4.90 11.95 12.76
N ALA A 86 -3.61 12.25 12.60
CA ALA A 86 -2.89 13.27 13.35
C ALA A 86 -2.81 14.60 12.59
N ASN A 87 -2.67 14.58 11.25
CA ASN A 87 -2.54 15.76 10.37
C ASN A 87 -1.51 16.77 10.88
N LYS A 88 -0.22 16.42 10.83
CA LYS A 88 0.88 17.29 11.28
C LYS A 88 1.66 17.84 10.09
N GLY A 89 1.58 19.13 9.82
CA GLY A 89 2.39 19.77 8.77
C GLY A 89 1.71 19.77 7.40
N GLU A 90 2.51 20.00 6.36
CA GLU A 90 2.04 20.10 4.98
C GLU A 90 1.84 18.73 4.35
N LEU A 91 0.79 18.62 3.52
CA LEU A 91 0.43 17.39 2.81
C LEU A 91 0.34 17.70 1.32
N LYS A 92 0.76 16.74 0.51
CA LYS A 92 0.50 16.73 -0.93
C LYS A 92 -1.00 16.62 -1.20
N THR A 93 -1.39 16.82 -2.46
CA THR A 93 -2.81 16.78 -2.84
C THR A 93 -3.38 15.37 -2.69
N SER A 94 -2.64 14.36 -3.13
CA SER A 94 -3.00 12.95 -3.04
C SER A 94 -3.05 12.45 -1.60
N GLU A 95 -2.11 12.87 -0.76
CA GLU A 95 -2.10 12.62 0.69
C GLU A 95 -3.33 13.22 1.37
N THR A 96 -3.68 14.46 1.03
CA THR A 96 -4.91 15.12 1.51
C THR A 96 -6.15 14.34 1.08
N SER A 97 -6.22 13.91 -0.19
CA SER A 97 -7.30 13.07 -0.70
C SER A 97 -7.39 11.73 0.04
N ALA A 98 -6.26 11.07 0.33
CA ALA A 98 -6.22 9.81 1.06
C ALA A 98 -6.74 9.95 2.50
N ILE A 99 -6.37 11.03 3.20
CA ILE A 99 -6.89 11.33 4.54
C ILE A 99 -8.39 11.61 4.49
N ASN A 100 -8.87 12.34 3.48
CA ASN A 100 -10.29 12.63 3.33
C ASN A 100 -11.09 11.35 3.03
N LEU A 101 -10.56 10.44 2.21
CA LEU A 101 -11.11 9.10 1.99
C LEU A 101 -11.30 8.35 3.32
N LEU A 102 -10.28 8.32 4.18
CA LEU A 102 -10.36 7.67 5.49
C LEU A 102 -11.42 8.32 6.40
N LYS A 103 -11.51 9.66 6.43
CA LYS A 103 -12.54 10.40 7.21
C LYS A 103 -13.96 10.13 6.70
N ASN A 104 -14.12 9.96 5.39
CA ASN A 104 -15.42 9.71 4.79
C ASN A 104 -15.89 8.28 5.05
N MET A 105 -14.97 7.30 5.08
CA MET A 105 -15.26 5.94 5.50
C MET A 105 -15.53 5.86 7.01
N ASN A 106 -14.76 6.58 7.82
CA ASN A 106 -14.92 6.62 9.28
C ASN A 106 -15.00 8.07 9.75
N LYS A 107 -16.22 8.54 10.07
CA LYS A 107 -16.46 9.92 10.55
C LYS A 107 -15.63 10.29 11.79
N ASN A 108 -15.18 9.29 12.56
CA ASN A 108 -14.31 9.48 13.71
C ASN A 108 -12.84 9.56 13.27
N LYS A 109 -12.08 10.50 13.84
CA LYS A 109 -10.63 10.61 13.58
C LYS A 109 -9.80 9.40 14.05
N LYS A 110 -10.37 8.57 14.93
CA LYS A 110 -9.81 7.32 15.45
C LYS A 110 -10.78 6.19 15.13
N PHE A 111 -10.30 5.13 14.48
CA PHE A 111 -11.11 3.99 14.07
C PHE A 111 -10.23 2.74 13.93
N ASN A 112 -10.82 1.55 14.15
CA ASN A 112 -10.12 0.30 13.88
C ASN A 112 -10.45 -0.23 12.48
N LEU A 113 -9.61 -1.14 11.97
CA LEU A 113 -9.82 -1.69 10.63
C LEU A 113 -11.12 -2.49 10.53
N LYS A 114 -11.58 -3.12 11.62
CA LYS A 114 -12.86 -3.85 11.63
C LYS A 114 -14.06 -2.91 11.43
N SER A 115 -14.05 -1.74 12.07
CA SER A 115 -15.10 -0.74 11.87
C SER A 115 -15.08 -0.21 10.44
N MET A 116 -13.89 0.00 9.88
CA MET A 116 -13.73 0.44 8.50
C MET A 116 -14.23 -0.60 7.48
N ALA A 117 -13.94 -1.89 7.72
CA ALA A 117 -14.49 -3.00 6.94
C ALA A 117 -16.03 -3.04 6.99
N LYS A 118 -16.64 -2.76 8.15
CA LYS A 118 -18.10 -2.63 8.25
C LYS A 118 -18.63 -1.43 7.47
N GLN A 119 -17.93 -0.29 7.50
CA GLN A 119 -18.34 0.91 6.78
C GLN A 119 -18.23 0.75 5.25
N SER A 120 -17.29 -0.05 4.74
CA SER A 120 -17.22 -0.33 3.30
C SER A 120 -18.43 -1.10 2.76
N ASN A 121 -19.23 -1.73 3.62
CA ASN A 121 -20.52 -2.35 3.27
C ASN A 121 -21.69 -1.36 3.21
N ASN A 122 -21.53 -0.15 3.78
CA ASN A 122 -22.58 0.86 3.68
C ASN A 122 -22.58 1.46 2.27
N THR A 123 -23.68 1.36 1.55
CA THR A 123 -23.79 1.81 0.15
C THR A 123 -23.49 3.29 -0.05
N SER A 124 -23.93 4.16 0.87
CA SER A 124 -23.66 5.59 0.77
C SER A 124 -22.15 5.86 0.92
N VAL A 125 -21.52 5.16 1.87
CA VAL A 125 -20.07 5.23 2.08
C VAL A 125 -19.30 4.67 0.89
N ALA A 126 -19.71 3.51 0.37
CA ALA A 126 -19.08 2.85 -0.78
C ALA A 126 -19.15 3.70 -2.06
N ASN A 127 -20.33 4.26 -2.38
CA ASN A 127 -20.50 5.16 -3.52
C ASN A 127 -19.62 6.41 -3.38
N LYS A 128 -19.54 6.97 -2.18
CA LYS A 128 -18.68 8.12 -1.91
C LYS A 128 -17.20 7.74 -2.03
N PHE A 129 -16.82 6.57 -1.54
CA PHE A 129 -15.46 6.04 -1.66
C PHE A 129 -15.02 5.88 -3.12
N GLU A 130 -15.86 5.31 -4.01
CA GLU A 130 -15.54 5.17 -5.44
C GLU A 130 -15.25 6.53 -6.08
N LYS A 131 -16.09 7.54 -5.81
CA LYS A 131 -15.90 8.90 -6.30
C LYS A 131 -14.61 9.53 -5.77
N ASP A 132 -14.41 9.48 -4.45
CA ASP A 132 -13.25 10.07 -3.80
C ASP A 132 -11.95 9.35 -4.24
N LEU A 133 -12.00 8.05 -4.53
CA LEU A 133 -10.86 7.29 -5.07
C LEU A 133 -10.50 7.72 -6.50
N ALA A 134 -11.51 8.04 -7.33
CA ALA A 134 -11.26 8.60 -8.67
C ALA A 134 -10.59 9.98 -8.59
N GLU A 135 -10.98 10.81 -7.62
CA GLU A 135 -10.34 12.10 -7.35
C GLU A 135 -8.89 11.92 -6.85
N PHE A 136 -8.65 10.99 -5.93
CA PHE A 136 -7.32 10.59 -5.49
C PHE A 136 -6.44 10.14 -6.66
N ALA A 137 -6.95 9.27 -7.53
CA ALA A 137 -6.21 8.81 -8.71
C ALA A 137 -5.88 9.97 -9.66
N LYS A 138 -6.78 10.96 -9.80
CA LYS A 138 -6.51 12.18 -10.57
C LYS A 138 -5.42 13.04 -9.91
N ALA A 139 -5.41 13.15 -8.58
CA ALA A 139 -4.38 13.89 -7.85
C ALA A 139 -3.00 13.27 -8.10
N ILE A 140 -2.84 11.96 -7.91
CA ILE A 140 -1.57 11.24 -8.17
C ILE A 140 -1.07 11.49 -9.60
N ARG A 141 -1.95 11.42 -10.61
CA ARG A 141 -1.56 11.65 -12.01
C ARG A 141 -1.07 13.07 -12.31
N ASN A 142 -1.40 14.04 -11.46
CA ASN A 142 -1.04 15.44 -11.65
C ASN A 142 0.07 15.89 -10.70
N GLU A 143 0.49 15.04 -9.76
CA GLU A 143 1.62 15.32 -8.89
C GLU A 143 2.93 15.18 -9.65
N ASN A 144 3.86 16.07 -9.31
CA ASN A 144 5.21 16.08 -9.86
C ASN A 144 6.16 15.43 -8.84
N GLY A 145 7.10 14.61 -9.34
CA GLY A 145 8.24 14.13 -8.57
C GLY A 145 9.35 15.18 -8.44
N TYR A 146 10.42 14.85 -7.70
CA TYR A 146 11.53 15.75 -7.40
C TYR A 146 12.31 16.22 -8.63
N ASP A 147 12.35 15.41 -9.69
CA ASP A 147 13.02 15.76 -10.96
C ASP A 147 12.09 16.43 -11.99
N GLY A 148 10.87 16.81 -11.56
CA GLY A 148 9.88 17.41 -12.43
C GLY A 148 9.27 16.44 -13.44
N LYS A 149 9.55 15.13 -13.35
CA LYS A 149 8.85 14.13 -14.16
C LYS A 149 7.39 14.09 -13.76
N ASN A 150 6.54 14.24 -14.78
CA ASN A 150 5.12 14.08 -14.63
C ASN A 150 4.77 12.58 -14.68
N TYR A 151 3.90 12.11 -13.79
CA TYR A 151 3.42 10.74 -13.83
C TYR A 151 2.83 10.33 -15.21
N ARG A 152 2.24 11.27 -15.94
CA ARG A 152 1.72 11.06 -17.31
C ARG A 152 2.81 10.73 -18.34
N ASP A 153 4.06 11.10 -18.08
CA ASP A 153 5.17 10.78 -18.98
C ASP A 153 5.61 9.32 -18.88
N ILE A 154 5.20 8.63 -17.81
CA ILE A 154 5.63 7.28 -17.47
C ILE A 154 4.56 6.24 -17.82
N LEU A 155 3.28 6.64 -17.77
CA LEU A 155 2.15 5.79 -18.17
C LEU A 155 1.27 6.48 -19.21
N GLU A 156 1.07 5.78 -20.32
CA GLU A 156 0.14 6.15 -21.38
C GLU A 156 -0.86 5.00 -21.59
N ASN A 157 -2.15 5.28 -21.44
CA ASN A 157 -3.23 4.29 -21.62
C ASN A 157 -3.01 2.97 -20.83
N GLY A 158 -2.52 3.08 -19.60
CA GLY A 158 -2.24 1.91 -18.73
C GLY A 158 -0.98 1.13 -19.10
N LYS A 159 -0.13 1.64 -20.01
CA LYS A 159 1.13 1.01 -20.41
C LYS A 159 2.32 1.90 -20.08
N LEU A 160 3.43 1.27 -19.72
CA LEU A 160 4.70 1.97 -19.54
C LEU A 160 5.17 2.57 -20.87
N THR A 161 5.45 3.85 -20.85
CA THR A 161 6.15 4.56 -21.93
C THR A 161 7.63 4.13 -21.97
N GLY A 162 8.41 4.66 -22.91
CA GLY A 162 9.87 4.47 -22.92
C GLY A 162 10.52 4.91 -21.59
N LYS A 163 10.20 6.14 -21.15
CA LYS A 163 10.64 6.69 -19.86
C LYS A 163 10.23 5.81 -18.68
N GLY A 164 9.02 5.26 -18.70
CA GLY A 164 8.54 4.36 -17.65
C GLY A 164 9.34 3.05 -17.55
N LYS A 165 9.80 2.51 -18.68
CA LYS A 165 10.64 1.31 -18.71
C LYS A 165 12.06 1.60 -18.21
N GLU A 166 12.61 2.76 -18.55
CA GLU A 166 13.92 3.21 -18.06
C GLU A 166 13.89 3.35 -16.53
N LEU A 167 12.90 4.08 -16.00
CA LEU A 167 12.70 4.23 -14.56
C LEU A 167 12.55 2.86 -13.87
N LYS A 168 11.74 1.96 -14.42
CA LYS A 168 11.60 0.60 -13.88
C LYS A 168 12.92 -0.19 -13.85
N ASN A 169 13.85 0.07 -14.77
CA ASN A 169 15.16 -0.57 -14.75
C ASN A 169 16.10 0.06 -13.71
N GLU A 170 16.01 1.38 -13.48
CA GLU A 170 16.78 2.09 -12.44
C GLU A 170 16.49 1.54 -11.04
N TRP A 171 15.22 1.26 -10.76
CA TRP A 171 14.77 0.74 -9.46
C TRP A 171 15.09 -0.74 -9.23
N LYS A 172 15.53 -1.48 -10.24
CA LYS A 172 15.75 -2.93 -10.15
C LYS A 172 16.90 -3.29 -9.21
N GLU A 173 18.00 -2.53 -9.24
CA GLU A 173 19.16 -2.81 -8.38
C GLU A 173 18.81 -2.59 -6.90
N PHE A 174 18.06 -1.52 -6.60
CA PHE A 174 17.55 -1.26 -5.26
C PHE A 174 16.54 -2.34 -4.82
N GLN A 175 15.62 -2.76 -5.69
CA GLN A 175 14.72 -3.87 -5.41
C GLN A 175 15.49 -5.16 -5.05
N ASP A 176 16.58 -5.45 -5.77
CA ASP A 176 17.41 -6.62 -5.50
C ASP A 176 18.19 -6.50 -4.17
N TYR A 177 18.64 -5.29 -3.82
CA TYR A 177 19.19 -4.99 -2.50
C TYR A 177 18.18 -5.26 -1.37
N LEU A 178 16.92 -4.83 -1.52
CA LEU A 178 15.90 -4.94 -0.45
C LEU A 178 15.61 -6.37 0.02
N LYS A 179 15.89 -7.39 -0.79
CA LYS A 179 15.69 -8.82 -0.47
C LYS A 179 16.99 -9.61 -0.31
N SER A 180 18.15 -8.93 -0.32
CA SER A 180 19.46 -9.57 -0.24
C SER A 180 20.04 -9.47 1.16
N GLU A 181 20.09 -10.60 1.87
CA GLU A 181 20.71 -10.69 3.20
C GLU A 181 22.18 -10.26 3.16
N ASP A 182 22.96 -10.72 2.17
CA ASP A 182 24.37 -10.38 2.02
C ASP A 182 24.60 -8.88 1.80
N LEU A 183 23.81 -8.25 0.93
CA LEU A 183 23.95 -6.82 0.66
C LEU A 183 23.48 -5.98 1.85
N CYS A 184 22.40 -6.35 2.53
CA CYS A 184 21.93 -5.66 3.74
C CYS A 184 22.91 -5.80 4.91
N LYS A 185 23.63 -6.92 5.04
CA LYS A 185 24.72 -7.06 6.02
C LYS A 185 25.92 -6.18 5.68
N LYS A 186 26.23 -6.05 4.40
CA LYS A 186 27.38 -5.28 3.92
C LYS A 186 27.14 -3.78 3.94
N TYR A 187 25.93 -3.37 3.60
CA TYR A 187 25.49 -1.98 3.48
C TYR A 187 24.14 -1.81 4.22
N PRO A 188 24.14 -1.88 5.56
CA PRO A 188 22.90 -1.77 6.33
C PRO A 188 22.28 -0.36 6.22
N PRO A 189 20.98 -0.20 6.49
CA PRO A 189 20.37 1.12 6.68
C PRO A 189 21.08 1.88 7.81
N GLU A 190 21.23 3.20 7.69
CA GLU A 190 21.89 4.03 8.72
C GLU A 190 20.95 4.38 9.88
N SER A 191 19.64 4.24 9.70
CA SER A 191 18.65 4.61 10.72
C SER A 191 17.38 3.77 10.67
N VAL A 192 16.61 3.83 11.74
CA VAL A 192 15.26 3.24 11.85
C VAL A 192 14.31 3.82 10.80
N ASP A 193 14.40 5.14 10.57
CA ASP A 193 13.57 5.84 9.58
C ASP A 193 13.92 5.40 8.15
N GLU A 194 15.21 5.27 7.84
CA GLU A 194 15.69 4.73 6.56
C GLU A 194 15.24 3.28 6.36
N ASN A 195 15.39 2.42 7.39
CA ASN A 195 14.94 1.04 7.31
C ASN A 195 13.42 0.95 7.03
N SER A 196 12.62 1.76 7.73
CA SER A 196 11.17 1.82 7.57
C SER A 196 10.78 2.27 6.15
N ALA A 197 11.43 3.32 5.63
CA ALA A 197 11.23 3.78 4.26
C ALA A 197 11.60 2.71 3.21
N GLN A 198 12.73 2.02 3.41
CA GLN A 198 13.16 0.93 2.52
C GLN A 198 12.18 -0.26 2.53
N ILE A 199 11.63 -0.64 3.69
CA ILE A 199 10.58 -1.67 3.80
C ILE A 199 9.27 -1.22 3.14
N LEU A 200 8.94 0.06 3.20
CA LEU A 200 7.81 0.61 2.46
C LEU A 200 8.01 0.52 0.94
N TYR A 201 9.22 0.77 0.43
CA TYR A 201 9.54 0.49 -0.96
C TYR A 201 9.44 -1.00 -1.30
N ALA A 202 9.85 -1.90 -0.39
CA ALA A 202 9.65 -3.34 -0.58
C ALA A 202 8.17 -3.69 -0.78
N SER A 203 7.25 -3.00 -0.08
CA SER A 203 5.80 -3.14 -0.26
C SER A 203 5.31 -2.67 -1.63
N CYS A 204 6.00 -1.73 -2.27
CA CYS A 204 5.70 -1.30 -3.64
C CYS A 204 5.97 -2.42 -4.66
N PHE A 205 6.97 -3.27 -4.36
CA PHE A 205 7.43 -4.37 -5.19
C PHE A 205 6.80 -5.72 -4.84
N ASP A 206 5.89 -5.78 -3.86
CA ASP A 206 5.34 -7.02 -3.29
C ASP A 206 6.43 -7.97 -2.72
N ILE A 207 7.49 -7.42 -2.11
CA ILE A 207 8.59 -8.19 -1.47
C ILE A 207 8.78 -7.83 0.01
N GLU A 208 7.82 -7.16 0.63
CA GLU A 208 7.91 -6.67 2.00
C GLU A 208 8.16 -7.76 3.04
N LYS A 209 7.61 -8.96 2.86
CA LYS A 209 7.84 -10.09 3.77
C LYS A 209 9.25 -10.63 3.66
N ASP A 210 9.85 -10.61 2.48
CA ASP A 210 11.24 -11.04 2.32
C ASP A 210 12.19 -10.00 2.90
N ALA A 211 11.90 -8.71 2.74
CA ALA A 211 12.62 -7.63 3.41
C ALA A 211 12.52 -7.73 4.95
N LEU A 212 11.33 -7.98 5.50
CA LEU A 212 11.12 -8.11 6.96
C LEU A 212 11.81 -9.33 7.58
N LYS A 213 12.08 -10.39 6.82
CA LYS A 213 12.85 -11.56 7.34
C LYS A 213 14.32 -11.23 7.55
N ILE A 214 14.86 -10.31 6.76
CA ILE A 214 16.29 -9.96 6.78
C ILE A 214 16.59 -8.68 7.57
N ARG A 215 15.55 -7.93 7.94
CA ARG A 215 15.66 -6.63 8.62
C ARG A 215 14.88 -6.65 9.91
N GLU A 216 15.29 -5.79 10.83
CA GLU A 216 14.58 -5.63 12.10
C GLU A 216 13.25 -4.91 11.88
N ASN A 217 12.25 -5.37 12.60
CA ASN A 217 11.00 -4.66 12.80
C ASN A 217 11.19 -3.64 13.93
N ASN A 218 11.25 -2.36 13.59
CA ASN A 218 11.73 -1.30 14.49
C ASN A 218 10.88 -0.04 14.50
N SER A 219 9.73 -0.04 13.82
CA SER A 219 8.77 1.06 13.84
C SER A 219 7.33 0.56 13.80
N GLN A 220 6.39 1.44 14.18
CA GLN A 220 4.95 1.16 14.05
C GLN A 220 4.55 0.83 12.61
N LEU A 221 5.26 1.39 11.63
CA LEU A 221 5.04 1.09 10.22
C LEU A 221 5.44 -0.35 9.91
N THR A 222 6.64 -0.76 10.29
CA THR A 222 7.15 -2.10 10.00
C THR A 222 6.34 -3.15 10.76
N ASP A 223 5.89 -2.85 11.98
CA ASP A 223 4.93 -3.67 12.73
C ASP A 223 3.61 -3.82 11.96
N PHE A 224 3.08 -2.72 11.44
CA PHE A 224 1.83 -2.74 10.69
C PHE A 224 1.94 -3.59 9.42
N ILE A 225 3.07 -3.52 8.72
CA ILE A 225 3.36 -4.35 7.54
C ILE A 225 3.56 -5.82 7.95
N ASP A 226 4.24 -6.08 9.07
CA ASP A 226 4.42 -7.43 9.61
C ASP A 226 3.09 -8.12 9.96
N LYS A 227 2.10 -7.38 10.47
CA LYS A 227 0.74 -7.90 10.71
C LYS A 227 -0.18 -7.89 9.49
N ASP A 228 0.37 -7.79 8.28
CA ASP A 228 -0.36 -7.75 7.01
C ASP A 228 -1.38 -6.59 6.90
N GLY A 229 -1.16 -5.51 7.66
CA GLY A 229 -2.00 -4.32 7.71
C GLY A 229 -2.26 -3.70 6.33
N TYR A 230 -1.24 -3.68 5.47
CA TYR A 230 -1.35 -3.28 4.07
C TYR A 230 -2.39 -4.09 3.28
N LYS A 231 -2.34 -5.42 3.41
CA LYS A 231 -3.29 -6.32 2.71
C LYS A 231 -4.70 -6.18 3.27
N LEU A 232 -4.83 -6.01 4.58
CA LEU A 232 -6.13 -5.75 5.23
C LEU A 232 -6.76 -4.44 4.72
N LEU A 233 -5.98 -3.36 4.58
CA LEU A 233 -6.45 -2.12 3.94
C LEU A 233 -6.91 -2.35 2.49
N ASN A 234 -6.12 -3.07 1.70
CA ASN A 234 -6.49 -3.40 0.31
C ASN A 234 -7.82 -4.15 0.22
N ILE A 235 -8.05 -5.13 1.11
CA ILE A 235 -9.33 -5.85 1.17
C ILE A 235 -10.48 -4.89 1.47
N ILE A 236 -10.33 -4.04 2.47
CA ILE A 236 -11.37 -3.09 2.88
C ILE A 236 -11.76 -2.15 1.73
N PHE A 237 -10.76 -1.61 1.03
CA PHE A 237 -10.97 -0.70 -0.10
C PHE A 237 -11.57 -1.41 -1.31
N ASN A 238 -11.08 -2.59 -1.67
CA ASN A 238 -11.64 -3.37 -2.77
C ASN A 238 -13.08 -3.79 -2.48
N ASN A 239 -13.40 -4.13 -1.22
CA ASN A 239 -14.77 -4.41 -0.81
C ASN A 239 -15.71 -3.21 -0.99
N ALA A 240 -15.24 -1.99 -0.68
CA ALA A 240 -16.02 -0.77 -0.95
C ALA A 240 -16.35 -0.64 -2.45
N LEU A 241 -15.38 -0.89 -3.34
CA LEU A 241 -15.59 -0.84 -4.79
C LEU A 241 -16.52 -1.96 -5.29
N LEU A 242 -16.35 -3.19 -4.78
CA LEU A 242 -17.20 -4.33 -5.12
C LEU A 242 -18.66 -4.05 -4.77
N ASN A 243 -18.93 -3.53 -3.57
CA ASN A 243 -20.28 -3.19 -3.13
C ASN A 243 -20.99 -2.18 -4.04
N VAL A 244 -20.24 -1.25 -4.66
CA VAL A 244 -20.80 -0.35 -5.67
C VAL A 244 -21.16 -1.12 -6.95
N SER A 245 -20.26 -1.99 -7.40
CA SER A 245 -20.43 -2.76 -8.65
C SER A 245 -21.54 -3.82 -8.57
N GLU A 246 -21.67 -4.52 -7.44
CA GLU A 246 -22.66 -5.58 -7.25
C GLU A 246 -24.06 -5.00 -7.07
N LYS A 247 -24.22 -3.86 -6.41
CA LYS A 247 -25.52 -3.17 -6.36
C LYS A 247 -25.95 -2.61 -7.72
N ARG A 248 -25.01 -2.21 -8.59
CA ARG A 248 -25.34 -1.90 -9.99
C ARG A 248 -25.83 -3.13 -10.75
N LYS A 249 -25.52 -4.35 -10.29
CA LYS A 249 -25.94 -5.63 -10.86
C LYS A 249 -27.11 -6.31 -10.11
N GLY A 250 -27.43 -5.90 -8.88
CA GLY A 250 -28.53 -6.42 -8.06
C GLY A 250 -28.15 -7.37 -6.91
N ASP A 251 -26.88 -7.80 -6.80
CA ASP A 251 -26.49 -8.99 -6.01
C ASP A 251 -25.45 -8.71 -4.89
N GLY A 252 -25.56 -7.59 -4.17
CA GLY A 252 -24.55 -7.23 -3.15
C GLY A 252 -24.46 -8.24 -2.00
N ILE A 253 -23.37 -9.00 -1.88
CA ILE A 253 -23.08 -9.90 -0.74
C ILE A 253 -21.62 -9.78 -0.29
N PHE A 254 -21.44 -9.66 1.02
CA PHE A 254 -20.16 -9.68 1.70
C PHE A 254 -19.56 -11.11 1.77
N TYR A 255 -18.31 -11.29 1.36
CA TYR A 255 -17.53 -12.49 1.68
C TYR A 255 -16.64 -12.25 2.89
N GLY A 256 -17.08 -12.70 4.08
CA GLY A 256 -16.17 -13.03 5.16
C GLY A 256 -16.58 -12.58 6.56
N VAL A 257 -17.01 -13.56 7.36
CA VAL A 257 -17.18 -13.55 8.82
C VAL A 257 -18.58 -13.20 9.34
N ASN A 258 -19.44 -14.22 9.31
CA ASN A 258 -20.66 -14.38 10.10
C ASN A 258 -21.69 -13.25 10.01
N ASP A 259 -22.43 -13.24 8.89
CA ASP A 259 -23.87 -13.27 9.04
C ASP A 259 -24.28 -14.68 9.49
N LYS A 260 -25.13 -14.77 10.50
CA LYS A 260 -25.76 -16.02 10.97
C LYS A 260 -26.69 -16.68 9.94
N TYR A 261 -26.46 -16.45 8.65
CA TYR A 261 -27.30 -16.91 7.54
C TYR A 261 -26.42 -17.36 6.38
N THR A 262 -25.76 -18.50 6.53
CA THR A 262 -25.47 -19.34 5.36
C THR A 262 -26.77 -19.97 4.90
N ILE A 263 -27.12 -19.82 3.62
CA ILE A 263 -28.05 -20.74 2.94
C ILE A 263 -27.33 -21.32 1.71
N PRO A 264 -27.49 -22.62 1.41
CA PRO A 264 -26.64 -23.40 0.54
C PRO A 264 -26.99 -23.25 -0.95
N GLY A 265 -25.98 -23.42 -1.81
CA GLY A 265 -26.01 -23.95 -3.19
C GLY A 265 -27.15 -23.56 -4.15
N GLY A 266 -26.77 -23.16 -5.37
CA GLY A 266 -27.64 -23.30 -6.54
C GLY A 266 -27.20 -22.47 -7.75
N GLY A 267 -26.73 -23.14 -8.80
CA GLY A 267 -26.45 -22.57 -10.12
C GLY A 267 -25.11 -22.98 -10.70
#